data_AF-A0A2V8R168-F1
#
_entry.id   AF-A0A2V8R168-F1
#
_cell.length_a   1.000
_cell.length_b   1.000
_cell.length_c   1.000
_cell.angle_alpha   90.00
_cell.angle_beta   90.00
_cell.angle_gamma   90.00
#
_symmetry.space_group_name_H-M   'P 1'
#
loop_
_entity.id
_entity.type
_entity.pdbx_description
1 polymer ?
#
loop_
_entity_poly.entity_id
_entity_poly.type
_entity_poly.pdbx_seq_one_letter_code
_entity_poly.pdbx_strand_id
1 'polypeptide(L)'
;MNAAQAIGCGPGEVRIETGVKDEMVFVKISDTGSGIKPEDLEKIFEPFFTTKPVGVGTGLGLSISYGIIASHGGTITVASTPGQGTTFTTLIPLVARPRPIVGPALVNHPKENEHVLQNSY
;
A
#
# COMPACT_ATOMS: atom_id res chain seq x y z
N MET A 1 11.34 -9.67 -6.55
CA MET A 1 10.82 -10.18 -7.85
C MET A 1 10.71 -9.09 -8.91
N ASN A 2 9.99 -7.98 -8.65
CA ASN A 2 9.77 -6.92 -9.65
C ASN A 2 11.06 -6.36 -10.26
N ALA A 3 12.04 -5.99 -9.43
CA ALA A 3 13.36 -5.51 -9.86
C ALA A 3 14.06 -6.46 -10.85
N ALA A 4 14.17 -7.74 -10.50
CA ALA A 4 14.78 -8.75 -11.36
C ALA A 4 14.05 -8.91 -12.70
N GLN A 5 12.72 -8.84 -12.70
CA GLN A 5 11.92 -8.89 -13.93
C GLN A 5 12.10 -7.64 -14.80
N ALA A 6 12.32 -6.46 -14.19
CA ALA A 6 12.58 -5.22 -14.91
C ALA A 6 13.97 -5.19 -15.55
N ILE A 7 14.96 -5.88 -14.97
CA ILE A 7 16.30 -6.05 -15.54
C ILE A 7 16.29 -7.06 -16.70
N GLY A 8 15.47 -8.11 -16.60
CA GLY A 8 15.40 -9.17 -17.61
C GLY A 8 16.64 -10.08 -17.59
N CYS A 9 17.07 -10.55 -18.76
CA CYS A 9 18.18 -11.51 -18.90
C CYS A 9 19.57 -10.85 -19.04
N GLY A 10 19.65 -9.52 -18.99
CA GLY A 10 20.89 -8.75 -19.13
C GLY A 10 21.62 -8.50 -17.80
N PRO A 11 22.82 -7.90 -17.84
CA PRO A 11 23.47 -7.41 -16.64
C PRO A 11 22.62 -6.32 -16.00
N GLY A 12 22.53 -6.34 -14.68
CA GLY A 12 21.85 -5.30 -13.92
C GLY A 12 22.14 -5.43 -12.44
N GLU A 13 21.85 -4.37 -11.71
CA GLU A 13 22.06 -4.29 -10.27
C GLU A 13 20.73 -4.13 -9.56
N VAL A 14 20.59 -4.81 -8.42
CA VAL A 14 19.56 -4.51 -7.43
C VAL A 14 20.26 -4.11 -6.14
N ARG A 15 20.08 -2.86 -5.74
CA ARG A 15 20.63 -2.30 -4.52
C ARG A 15 19.53 -2.20 -3.47
N ILE A 16 19.82 -2.69 -2.27
CA ILE A 16 18.93 -2.59 -1.11
C ILE A 16 19.64 -1.73 -0.07
N GLU A 17 18.98 -0.67 0.38
CA GLU A 17 19.45 0.18 1.47
C GLU A 17 18.41 0.19 2.57
N THR A 18 18.85 0.02 3.80
CA THR A 18 18.00 0.11 4.98
C THR A 18 18.63 1.04 5.98
N GLY A 19 17.79 1.61 6.84
CA GLY A 19 18.28 2.45 7.92
C GLY A 19 17.14 3.05 8.70
N VAL A 20 17.52 3.83 9.69
CA VAL A 20 16.62 4.65 10.48
C VAL A 20 16.89 6.10 10.13
N LYS A 21 15.82 6.85 9.89
CA LYS A 21 15.87 8.31 9.79
C LYS A 21 14.75 8.86 10.65
N ASP A 22 15.12 9.69 11.62
CA ASP A 22 14.20 10.19 12.65
C ASP A 22 13.48 8.99 13.33
N GLU A 23 12.15 9.02 13.44
CA GLU A 23 11.33 7.94 14.03
C GLU A 23 10.84 6.90 13.00
N MET A 24 11.48 6.83 11.83
CA MET A 24 11.05 5.99 10.71
C MET A 24 12.18 5.03 10.28
N VAL A 25 11.86 3.75 10.15
CA VAL A 25 12.69 2.80 9.40
C VAL A 25 12.43 3.00 7.91
N PHE A 26 13.48 3.08 7.10
CA PHE A 26 13.36 3.08 5.66
C PHE A 26 13.94 1.81 5.04
N VAL A 27 13.34 1.40 3.92
CA VAL A 27 13.87 0.39 3.01
C VAL A 27 13.80 0.97 1.60
N LYS A 28 14.94 1.10 0.93
CA LYS A 28 15.03 1.46 -0.48
C LYS A 28 15.42 0.23 -1.28
N ILE A 29 14.69 -0.01 -2.35
CA ILE A 29 14.97 -1.07 -3.33
C ILE A 29 15.14 -0.37 -4.67
N SER A 30 16.37 -0.34 -5.17
CA SER A 30 16.75 0.30 -6.42
C SER A 30 17.16 -0.75 -7.43
N ASP A 31 16.65 -0.68 -8.65
CA ASP A 31 17.06 -1.52 -9.78
C ASP A 31 17.54 -0.66 -10.95
N THR A 32 18.36 -1.25 -11.81
CA THR A 32 18.81 -0.65 -13.08
C THR A 32 18.02 -1.19 -14.29
N GLY A 33 16.77 -1.58 -14.06
CA GLY A 33 15.91 -2.18 -15.09
C GLY A 33 15.32 -1.16 -16.06
N SER A 34 14.27 -1.56 -16.78
CA SER A 34 13.63 -0.74 -17.80
C SER A 34 13.01 0.57 -17.32
N GLY A 35 12.84 0.77 -16.01
CA GLY A 35 12.06 1.86 -15.45
C GLY A 35 10.55 1.73 -15.73
N ILE A 36 9.80 2.74 -15.30
CA ILE A 36 8.34 2.86 -15.39
C ILE A 36 8.00 4.14 -16.14
N LYS A 37 7.02 4.08 -17.04
CA LYS A 37 6.55 5.28 -17.75
C LYS A 37 5.84 6.24 -16.78
N PRO A 38 5.97 7.57 -16.96
CA PRO A 38 5.30 8.54 -16.09
C PRO A 38 3.79 8.32 -15.96
N GLU A 39 3.11 7.96 -17.07
CA GLU A 39 1.67 7.69 -17.14
C GLU A 39 1.19 6.45 -16.36
N ASP A 40 2.12 5.60 -15.92
CA ASP A 40 1.85 4.37 -15.18
C ASP A 40 2.17 4.51 -13.68
N LEU A 41 2.93 5.52 -13.26
CA LEU A 41 3.43 5.65 -11.87
C LEU A 41 2.32 5.70 -10.82
N GLU A 42 1.17 6.28 -11.13
CA GLU A 42 0.03 6.31 -10.23
C GLU A 42 -0.72 4.98 -10.23
N LYS A 43 -0.78 4.31 -11.39
CA LYS A 43 -1.55 3.09 -11.62
C LYS A 43 -0.87 1.83 -11.10
N ILE A 44 0.46 1.84 -10.93
CA ILE A 44 1.19 0.63 -10.48
C ILE A 44 0.73 0.09 -9.12
N PHE A 45 0.08 0.93 -8.30
CA PHE A 45 -0.49 0.54 -7.01
C PHE A 45 -1.95 0.06 -7.11
N GLU A 46 -2.59 0.20 -8.26
CA GLU A 46 -3.95 -0.28 -8.49
C GLU A 46 -3.98 -1.82 -8.58
N PRO A 47 -4.95 -2.48 -7.94
CA PRO A 47 -5.12 -3.92 -8.10
C PRO A 47 -5.26 -4.33 -9.55
N PHE A 48 -4.59 -5.43 -9.93
CA PHE A 48 -4.61 -6.01 -11.28
C PHE A 48 -3.92 -5.19 -12.37
N PHE A 49 -3.40 -3.99 -12.06
CA PHE A 49 -2.62 -3.25 -13.03
C PHE A 49 -1.30 -4.00 -13.34
N THR A 50 -1.03 -4.18 -14.62
CA THR A 50 0.23 -4.78 -15.10
C THR A 50 0.51 -4.33 -16.53
N THR A 51 1.78 -4.04 -16.82
CA THR A 51 2.28 -3.79 -18.18
C THR A 51 2.87 -5.06 -18.80
N LYS A 52 2.87 -6.17 -18.06
CA LYS A 52 3.44 -7.45 -18.51
C LYS A 52 2.48 -8.19 -19.44
N PRO A 53 2.99 -9.09 -20.30
CA PRO A 53 2.16 -9.93 -21.15
C PRO A 53 1.13 -10.73 -20.35
N VAL A 54 0.03 -11.09 -21.02
CA VAL A 54 -1.03 -11.93 -20.44
C VAL A 54 -0.44 -13.22 -19.86
N GLY A 55 -0.87 -13.56 -18.64
CA GLY A 55 -0.40 -14.75 -17.92
C GLY A 55 0.88 -14.53 -17.08
N VAL A 56 1.54 -13.37 -17.18
CA VAL A 56 2.75 -13.06 -16.40
C VAL A 56 2.41 -12.20 -15.18
N GLY A 57 2.11 -12.90 -14.08
CA GLY A 57 1.76 -12.27 -12.80
C GLY A 57 0.33 -11.73 -12.77
N THR A 58 -0.18 -11.50 -11.55
CA THR A 58 -1.59 -11.11 -11.33
C THR A 58 -1.81 -9.60 -11.23
N GLY A 59 -0.73 -8.80 -11.21
CA GLY A 59 -0.84 -7.36 -10.92
C GLY A 59 -1.23 -7.02 -9.48
N LEU A 60 -1.18 -7.98 -8.54
CA LEU A 60 -1.59 -7.75 -7.15
C LEU A 60 -0.43 -7.44 -6.18
N GLY A 61 0.82 -7.72 -6.56
CA GLY A 61 1.93 -7.66 -5.61
C GLY A 61 2.14 -6.27 -4.99
N LEU A 62 2.08 -5.22 -5.81
CA LEU A 62 2.35 -3.86 -5.34
C LEU A 62 1.14 -3.25 -4.60
N SER A 63 -0.08 -3.57 -5.02
CA SER A 63 -1.30 -3.14 -4.31
C SER A 63 -1.41 -3.78 -2.92
N ILE A 64 -1.07 -5.08 -2.79
CA ILE A 64 -0.98 -5.76 -1.49
C ILE A 64 0.12 -5.14 -0.64
N SER A 65 1.30 -4.89 -1.22
CA SER A 65 2.42 -4.28 -0.49
C SER A 65 2.04 -2.90 0.05
N TYR A 66 1.36 -2.08 -0.77
CA TYR A 66 0.83 -0.79 -0.35
C TYR A 66 -0.13 -0.92 0.84
N GLY A 67 -1.10 -1.84 0.77
CA GLY A 67 -2.05 -2.07 1.86
C GLY A 67 -1.40 -2.55 3.16
N ILE A 68 -0.40 -3.43 3.06
CA ILE A 68 0.38 -3.90 4.21
C ILE A 68 1.14 -2.73 4.83
N ILE A 69 1.89 -1.97 4.04
CA ILE A 69 2.69 -0.82 4.51
C ILE A 69 1.79 0.22 5.18
N ALA A 70 0.66 0.57 4.55
CA ALA A 70 -0.32 1.49 5.12
C ALA A 70 -0.93 0.99 6.43
N SER A 71 -1.21 -0.33 6.55
CA SER A 71 -1.73 -0.94 7.78
C SER A 71 -0.76 -0.86 8.95
N HIS A 72 0.54 -0.71 8.67
CA HIS A 72 1.59 -0.48 9.66
C HIS A 72 1.85 1.02 9.91
N GLY A 73 1.01 1.92 9.38
CA GLY A 73 1.19 3.36 9.49
C GLY A 73 2.36 3.90 8.65
N GLY A 74 2.84 3.10 7.71
CA GLY A 74 3.94 3.45 6.81
C GLY A 74 3.46 4.05 5.49
N THR A 75 4.43 4.42 4.67
CA THR A 75 4.23 4.90 3.30
C THR A 75 5.19 4.19 2.34
N ILE A 76 4.79 4.09 1.08
CA ILE A 76 5.65 3.66 -0.02
C ILE A 76 5.65 4.73 -1.10
N THR A 77 6.82 5.06 -1.62
CA THR A 77 7.02 6.01 -2.71
C THR A 77 7.86 5.38 -3.80
N VAL A 78 7.71 5.88 -5.02
CA VAL A 78 8.44 5.39 -6.19
C VAL A 78 9.08 6.56 -6.93
N ALA A 79 10.34 6.39 -7.32
CA ALA A 79 11.01 7.25 -8.27
C ALA A 79 11.52 6.37 -9.41
N SER A 80 11.17 6.69 -10.65
CA SER A 80 11.55 5.87 -11.80
C SER A 80 11.84 6.75 -13.00
N THR A 81 12.76 6.31 -13.84
CA THR A 81 13.02 6.95 -15.14
C THR A 81 13.15 5.87 -16.20
N PRO A 82 12.38 5.96 -17.31
CA PRO A 82 12.45 4.98 -18.41
C PRO A 82 13.90 4.78 -18.88
N GLY A 83 14.31 3.52 -18.96
CA GLY A 83 15.66 3.10 -19.38
C GLY A 83 16.77 3.28 -18.35
N GLN A 84 16.48 3.84 -17.16
CA GLN A 84 17.50 4.03 -16.10
C GLN A 84 17.25 3.16 -14.87
N GLY A 85 15.98 2.82 -14.60
CA GLY A 85 15.60 1.96 -13.49
C GLY A 85 14.58 2.59 -12.56
N THR A 86 14.39 1.94 -11.42
CA THR A 86 13.36 2.31 -10.44
C THR A 86 13.88 2.20 -9.02
N THR A 87 13.48 3.14 -8.17
CA THR A 87 13.69 3.08 -6.73
C THR A 87 12.35 3.13 -6.01
N PHE A 88 12.03 2.07 -5.27
CA PHE A 88 10.94 2.07 -4.30
C PHE A 88 11.49 2.41 -2.92
N THR A 89 10.87 3.36 -2.22
CA THR A 89 11.22 3.72 -0.84
C THR A 89 10.03 3.49 0.06
N THR A 90 10.16 2.54 0.98
CA THR A 90 9.20 2.28 2.05
C THR A 90 9.66 2.96 3.33
N LEU A 91 8.74 3.59 4.05
CA LEU A 91 8.94 4.18 5.37
C LEU A 91 7.95 3.55 6.35
N ILE A 92 8.41 3.07 7.50
CA ILE A 92 7.55 2.50 8.55
C ILE A 92 7.94 3.14 9.90
N PRO A 93 6.98 3.59 10.73
CA PRO A 93 7.27 4.09 12.06
C PRO A 93 8.00 3.04 12.93
N LEU A 94 9.04 3.45 13.65
CA LEU A 94 9.78 2.60 14.59
C LEU A 94 8.90 2.12 15.75
N VAL A 95 8.02 3.01 16.21
CA VAL A 95 7.06 2.73 17.28
C VAL A 95 5.68 2.66 16.66
N ALA A 96 5.03 1.50 16.79
CA ALA A 96 3.65 1.35 16.38
C ALA A 96 2.79 2.36 17.15
N ARG A 97 2.08 3.24 16.44
CA ARG A 97 1.05 4.06 17.09
C ARG A 97 -0.06 3.11 17.55
N PRO A 98 -0.49 3.16 18.82
CA PRO A 98 -1.65 2.41 19.26
C PRO A 98 -2.83 2.77 18.37
N ARG A 99 -3.46 1.79 17.74
CA ARG A 99 -4.72 2.03 17.03
C ARG A 99 -5.74 2.46 18.09
N PRO A 100 -6.41 3.61 17.95
CA PRO A 100 -7.48 3.98 18.87
C PRO A 100 -8.48 2.83 18.92
N ILE A 101 -8.74 2.30 20.12
CA ILE A 101 -9.78 1.31 20.32
C ILE A 101 -11.10 2.07 20.16
N VAL A 102 -11.69 2.01 18.97
CA VAL A 102 -13.08 2.46 18.78
C VAL A 102 -13.94 1.40 19.47
N GLY A 103 -14.46 1.72 20.65
CA GLY A 103 -15.43 0.86 21.33
C GLY A 103 -16.65 0.61 20.42
N PRO A 104 -17.40 -0.49 20.62
CA PRO A 104 -18.59 -0.76 19.83
C PRO A 104 -19.49 0.48 19.87
N ALA A 105 -19.84 0.99 18.68
CA ALA A 105 -20.75 2.12 18.54
C ALA A 105 -21.98 1.84 19.41
N LEU A 106 -22.31 2.75 20.33
CA LEU A 106 -23.53 2.69 21.10
C LEU A 106 -24.68 2.68 20.08
N VAL A 107 -25.24 1.50 19.82
CA VAL A 107 -26.50 1.36 19.10
C VAL A 107 -27.53 2.01 20.00
N ASN A 108 -27.89 3.25 19.70
CA ASN A 108 -29.05 3.90 20.31
C ASN A 108 -30.28 3.05 19.96
N HIS A 109 -30.73 2.22 20.90
CA HIS A 109 -32.07 1.64 20.82
C HIS A 109 -33.08 2.79 20.87
N PRO A 110 -34.02 2.90 19.92
CA PRO A 110 -35.13 3.81 20.08
C PRO A 110 -35.93 3.37 21.32
N LYS A 111 -36.23 4.32 22.20
CA LYS A 111 -37.11 4.08 23.35
C LYS A 111 -38.51 3.78 22.83
N GLU A 112 -39.00 2.56 23.03
CA GLU A 112 -40.44 2.28 22.99
C GLU A 112 -41.11 3.16 24.05
N ASN A 113 -41.95 4.09 23.60
CA ASN A 113 -42.87 4.80 24.48
C ASN A 113 -44.18 4.03 24.49
N GLU A 114 -44.41 3.26 25.55
CA GLU A 114 -45.76 2.93 26.00
C GLU A 114 -46.47 4.23 26.42
N HIS A 115 -47.65 4.50 25.85
CA HIS A 115 -48.69 5.24 26.56
C HIS A 115 -50.09 4.79 26.13
N VAL A 116 -50.64 3.91 26.97
CA VAL A 116 -51.96 3.96 27.62
C VAL A 116 -53.22 4.03 26.74
N LEU A 117 -53.99 2.95 26.86
CA LEU A 117 -55.42 2.80 26.58
C LEU A 117 -56.27 3.89 27.28
N GLN A 118 -57.16 4.56 26.56
CA GLN A 118 -58.44 5.06 27.12
C GLN A 118 -59.60 4.91 26.13
N ASN A 119 -60.77 4.63 26.72
CA ASN A 119 -61.97 3.97 26.19
C ASN A 119 -62.92 4.82 25.30
N SER A 120 -63.68 4.08 24.47
CA SER A 120 -65.10 4.17 24.07
C SER A 120 -65.86 5.51 23.97
N TYR A 121 -66.42 5.77 22.78
CA TYR A 121 -67.87 5.75 22.49
C TYR A 121 -68.10 5.36 21.02
#